data_AF-C8VTQ8-F1
#
_entry.id   AF-C8VTQ8-F1
#
_cell.length_a   1.000
_cell.length_b   1.000
_cell.length_c   1.000
_cell.angle_alpha   90.00
_cell.angle_beta   90.00
_cell.angle_gamma   90.00
#
_symmetry.space_group_name_H-M   'P 1'
#
loop_
_entity.id
_entity.type
_entity.pdbx_description
1 polymer ?
#
loop_
_entity_poly.entity_id
_entity_poly.type
_entity_poly.pdbx_seq_one_letter_code
_entity_poly.pdbx_strand_id
1 'polypeptide(L)'
;MTAPLPSTETMPARHLLQTIPTPSSWTLLRTLKSENPNDIQGDLHGTATFTPLRTPQTETNDTDTSGEGHTDLLYSESGSLPTSFGPGLRWTKKYVWRLSANGRISVWFVKPDKKPAPGGEEEEEEADYLFHEFDFASTPSSDSNSAEFVAPPTPPEVQGLARGSTTKVIAARGNHLCINDMYRTAYAFRVDESGEVLSWASRHVVRGPRKGQDIVNLYSRAI
;
A
#
# COMPACT_ATOMS: atom_id res chain seq x y z
N MET A 1 -14.88 44.03 1.19
CA MET A 1 -14.53 42.97 2.16
C MET A 1 -14.55 41.66 1.40
N THR A 2 -13.36 41.17 1.05
CA THR A 2 -13.19 39.96 0.25
C THR A 2 -13.22 38.77 1.21
N ALA A 3 -14.15 37.83 1.01
CA ALA A 3 -14.19 36.61 1.80
C ALA A 3 -12.87 35.83 1.62
N PRO A 4 -12.31 35.22 2.68
CA PRO A 4 -11.17 34.35 2.52
C PRO A 4 -11.57 33.14 1.69
N LEU A 5 -10.74 32.80 0.69
CA LEU A 5 -10.85 31.55 -0.05
C LEU A 5 -10.79 30.38 0.94
N PRO A 6 -11.62 29.33 0.76
CA PRO A 6 -11.53 28.14 1.59
C PRO A 6 -10.13 27.56 1.46
N SER A 7 -9.45 27.47 2.60
CA SER A 7 -8.19 26.76 2.76
C SER A 7 -8.30 25.38 2.14
N THR A 8 -7.36 25.02 1.27
CA THR A 8 -7.23 23.72 0.63
C THR A 8 -7.24 22.64 1.71
N GLU A 9 -8.41 22.08 2.01
CA GLU A 9 -8.55 21.03 3.00
C GLU A 9 -7.78 19.81 2.47
N THR A 10 -6.63 19.55 3.07
CA THR A 10 -5.93 18.27 2.90
C THR A 10 -6.90 17.21 3.40
N MET A 11 -7.57 16.53 2.48
CA MET A 11 -8.35 15.33 2.79
C MET A 11 -7.49 14.45 3.71
N PRO A 12 -7.91 14.23 4.96
CA PRO A 12 -7.07 13.53 5.91
C PRO A 12 -6.81 12.13 5.36
N ALA A 13 -5.54 11.71 5.35
CA ALA A 13 -5.10 10.38 4.92
C ALA A 13 -6.05 9.25 5.38
N ARG A 14 -6.59 9.41 6.59
CA ARG A 14 -7.59 8.54 7.21
C ARG A 14 -8.83 8.27 6.31
N HIS A 15 -9.36 9.27 5.61
CA HIS A 15 -10.56 9.13 4.79
C HIS A 15 -10.29 8.32 3.50
N LEU A 16 -9.13 8.54 2.87
CA LEU A 16 -8.71 7.77 1.68
C LEU A 16 -8.64 6.27 1.97
N LEU A 17 -8.22 5.92 3.18
CA LEU A 17 -7.93 4.54 3.54
C LEU A 17 -9.14 3.82 4.14
N GLN A 18 -10.18 4.55 4.52
CA GLN A 18 -11.48 3.96 4.83
C GLN A 18 -12.19 3.48 3.57
N THR A 19 -11.89 4.08 2.41
CA THR A 19 -12.50 3.73 1.13
C THR A 19 -11.66 2.74 0.31
N ILE A 20 -10.37 2.54 0.63
CA ILE A 20 -9.54 1.54 -0.09
C ILE A 20 -10.05 0.08 -0.01
N PRO A 21 -10.75 -0.37 1.06
CA PRO A 21 -11.37 -1.70 1.09
C PRO A 21 -12.63 -1.81 0.21
N THR A 22 -13.08 -0.71 -0.39
CA THR A 22 -14.21 -0.67 -1.32
C THR A 22 -13.71 -0.22 -2.70
N PRO A 23 -13.70 -1.10 -3.71
CA PRO A 23 -14.34 -2.41 -3.79
C PRO A 23 -13.62 -3.51 -3.01
N SER A 24 -14.32 -4.62 -2.77
CA SER A 24 -13.79 -5.81 -2.09
C SER A 24 -12.62 -6.49 -2.81
N SER A 25 -12.39 -6.15 -4.08
CA SER A 25 -11.29 -6.69 -4.89
C SER A 25 -10.80 -5.69 -5.94
N TRP A 26 -9.48 -5.59 -6.03
CA TRP A 26 -8.73 -4.80 -6.99
C TRP A 26 -8.11 -5.73 -8.04
N THR A 27 -8.16 -5.34 -9.31
CA THR A 27 -7.30 -5.93 -10.36
C THR A 27 -5.89 -5.38 -10.19
N LEU A 28 -4.88 -6.24 -10.21
CA LEU A 28 -3.48 -5.90 -10.02
C LEU A 28 -2.67 -6.22 -11.28
N LEU A 29 -2.01 -5.21 -11.84
CA LEU A 29 -0.90 -5.34 -12.78
C LEU A 29 0.41 -4.97 -12.07
N ARG A 30 1.35 -5.91 -12.00
CA ARG A 30 2.67 -5.72 -11.42
C ARG A 30 3.74 -5.85 -12.49
N THR A 31 4.56 -4.82 -12.67
CA THR A 31 5.74 -4.88 -13.55
C THR A 31 6.99 -5.02 -12.70
N LEU A 32 7.75 -6.08 -12.95
CA LEU A 32 9.01 -6.40 -12.29
C LEU A 32 10.19 -6.07 -13.20
N LYS A 33 11.13 -5.28 -12.69
CA LYS A 33 12.44 -5.05 -13.31
C LYS A 33 13.53 -5.33 -12.30
N SER A 34 14.47 -6.20 -12.64
CA SER A 34 15.66 -6.48 -11.83
C SER A 34 16.94 -6.34 -12.65
N GLU A 35 18.00 -5.90 -12.01
CA GLU A 35 19.37 -5.92 -12.56
C GLU A 35 19.96 -7.34 -12.55
N ASN A 36 19.41 -8.25 -11.74
CA ASN A 36 19.77 -9.66 -11.77
C ASN A 36 18.94 -10.37 -12.87
N PRO A 37 19.57 -10.92 -13.93
CA PRO A 37 18.86 -11.58 -15.02
C PRO A 37 18.18 -12.89 -14.58
N ASN A 38 18.53 -13.44 -13.41
CA ASN A 38 17.90 -14.65 -12.86
C ASN A 38 16.63 -14.37 -12.06
N ASP A 39 16.33 -13.10 -11.75
CA ASP A 39 15.08 -12.75 -11.08
C ASP A 39 13.91 -12.77 -12.08
N ILE A 40 12.68 -12.86 -11.56
CA ILE A 40 11.48 -12.73 -12.39
C ILE A 40 11.42 -11.31 -12.97
N GLN A 41 11.15 -11.22 -14.27
CA GLN A 41 11.05 -9.98 -15.02
C GLN A 41 9.69 -9.89 -15.72
N GLY A 42 9.25 -8.67 -16.00
CA GLY A 42 8.05 -8.41 -16.79
C GLY A 42 6.77 -8.34 -15.95
N ASP A 43 5.64 -8.57 -16.62
CA ASP A 43 4.33 -8.29 -16.07
C ASP A 43 3.69 -9.52 -15.41
N LEU A 44 3.15 -9.30 -14.21
CA LEU A 44 2.34 -10.26 -13.45
C LEU A 44 0.94 -9.67 -13.27
N HIS A 45 -0.06 -10.53 -13.48
CA HIS A 45 -1.46 -10.18 -13.28
C HIS A 45 -2.02 -10.93 -12.07
N GLY A 46 -2.87 -10.25 -11.31
CA GLY A 46 -3.49 -10.81 -10.13
C GLY A 46 -4.64 -9.96 -9.62
N THR A 47 -5.02 -10.24 -8.38
CA THR A 47 -5.99 -9.48 -7.61
C THR A 47 -5.41 -9.09 -6.26
N ALA A 48 -5.95 -8.03 -5.67
CA ALA A 48 -5.63 -7.61 -4.31
C ALA A 48 -6.90 -7.27 -3.52
N THR A 49 -6.89 -7.56 -2.22
CA THR A 49 -8.02 -7.30 -1.31
C THR A 49 -7.52 -6.65 -0.03
N PHE A 50 -8.42 -5.91 0.63
CA PHE A 50 -8.20 -5.40 1.98
C PHE A 50 -9.33 -5.91 2.88
N THR A 51 -8.98 -6.59 3.96
CA THR A 51 -9.93 -7.13 4.95
C THR A 51 -9.63 -6.54 6.31
N PRO A 52 -10.59 -5.90 7.01
CA PRO A 52 -10.37 -5.46 8.38
C PRO A 52 -9.98 -6.63 9.28
N LEU A 53 -8.91 -6.47 10.05
CA LEU A 53 -8.54 -7.38 11.14
C LEU A 53 -9.25 -6.95 12.41
N ARG A 54 -9.66 -7.89 13.26
CA ARG A 54 -10.21 -7.52 14.57
C ARG A 54 -9.04 -7.07 15.41
N THR A 55 -9.04 -5.80 15.80
CA THR A 55 -8.11 -5.32 16.82
C THR A 55 -8.46 -6.06 18.12
N PRO A 56 -7.55 -6.85 18.72
CA PRO A 56 -7.81 -7.40 20.03
C PRO A 56 -7.98 -6.21 20.97
N GLN A 57 -9.18 -6.05 21.51
CA GLN A 57 -9.48 -5.09 22.56
C GLN A 57 -8.67 -5.51 23.79
N THR A 58 -7.41 -5.10 23.85
CA THR A 58 -6.53 -5.47 24.96
C THR A 58 -6.82 -4.48 26.08
N GLU A 59 -7.67 -4.90 27.02
CA GLU A 59 -7.64 -4.40 28.38
C GLU A 59 -6.32 -4.83 29.02
N THR A 60 -5.22 -4.19 28.65
CA THR A 60 -3.93 -4.40 29.32
C THR A 60 -3.30 -3.06 29.63
N ASN A 61 -3.13 -2.84 30.93
CA ASN A 61 -2.41 -1.74 31.56
C ASN A 61 -0.92 -1.77 31.20
N ASP A 62 -0.56 -1.55 29.93
CA ASP A 62 0.82 -1.33 29.55
C ASP A 62 1.09 0.16 29.37
N THR A 63 1.97 0.63 30.25
CA THR A 63 2.44 2.00 30.37
C THR A 63 3.53 2.24 29.33
N ASP A 64 3.16 2.16 28.05
CA ASP A 64 4.01 2.66 26.97
C ASP A 64 3.25 3.61 26.02
N THR A 65 3.79 4.81 26.01
CA THR A 65 3.34 6.09 25.43
C THR A 65 2.81 6.01 23.99
N SER A 66 1.49 5.94 23.81
CA SER A 66 0.65 6.82 22.95
C SER A 66 -0.68 6.15 22.63
N GLY A 67 -1.72 6.48 23.40
CA GLY A 67 -3.11 5.99 23.21
C GLY A 67 -3.81 6.54 21.96
N GLU A 68 -3.16 6.51 20.80
CA GLU A 68 -3.81 6.78 19.51
C GLU A 68 -4.35 5.46 18.95
N GLY A 69 -5.68 5.38 18.84
CA GLY A 69 -6.34 4.23 18.21
C GLY A 69 -5.80 3.99 16.80
N HIS A 70 -5.65 2.73 16.42
CA HIS A 70 -5.25 2.31 15.08
C HIS A 70 -6.25 1.32 14.49
N THR A 71 -6.25 1.19 13.16
CA THR A 71 -7.04 0.21 12.43
C THR A 71 -6.10 -0.65 11.59
N ASP A 72 -6.24 -1.97 11.70
CA ASP A 72 -5.45 -2.92 10.93
C ASP A 72 -6.28 -3.49 9.78
N LEU A 73 -5.69 -3.49 8.59
CA LEU A 73 -6.23 -4.11 7.39
C LEU A 73 -5.26 -5.20 6.91
N LEU A 74 -5.76 -6.41 6.74
CA LEU A 74 -5.05 -7.46 6.02
C LEU A 74 -5.13 -7.16 4.53
N TYR A 75 -3.99 -6.80 3.96
CA TYR A 75 -3.78 -6.71 2.54
C TYR A 75 -3.34 -8.07 1.98
N SER A 76 -4.07 -8.61 1.01
CA SER A 76 -3.74 -9.89 0.36
C SER A 76 -3.68 -9.73 -1.14
N GLU A 77 -2.68 -10.31 -1.78
CA GLU A 77 -2.55 -10.40 -3.24
C GLU A 77 -2.47 -11.86 -3.67
N SER A 78 -3.00 -12.14 -4.86
CA SER A 78 -2.78 -13.42 -5.52
C SER A 78 -2.79 -13.29 -7.04
N GLY A 79 -2.07 -14.16 -7.73
CA GLY A 79 -2.07 -14.22 -9.18
C GLY A 79 -1.43 -15.49 -9.72
N SER A 80 -1.28 -15.54 -11.04
CA SER A 80 -0.60 -16.63 -11.73
C SER A 80 0.75 -16.16 -12.23
N LEU A 81 1.76 -17.03 -12.16
CA LEU A 81 3.04 -16.80 -12.81
C LEU A 81 2.95 -17.19 -14.30
N PRO A 82 3.77 -16.58 -15.18
CA PRO A 82 3.86 -16.99 -16.56
C PRO A 82 4.19 -18.48 -16.68
N THR A 83 3.63 -19.14 -17.69
CA THR A 83 3.80 -20.60 -17.91
C THR A 83 5.25 -21.01 -18.13
N SER A 84 6.12 -20.07 -18.53
CA SER A 84 7.57 -20.27 -18.63
C SER A 84 8.23 -20.67 -17.31
N PHE A 85 7.62 -20.35 -16.16
CA PHE A 85 8.10 -20.76 -14.83
C PHE A 85 7.55 -22.13 -14.39
N GLY A 86 6.60 -22.69 -15.13
CA GLY A 86 5.91 -23.92 -14.79
C GLY A 86 4.39 -23.77 -14.93
N PRO A 87 3.69 -24.80 -15.41
CA PRO A 87 2.25 -24.76 -15.58
C PRO A 87 1.55 -24.64 -14.22
N GLY A 88 0.61 -23.70 -14.10
CA GLY A 88 -0.26 -23.57 -12.93
C GLY A 88 0.38 -22.98 -11.68
N LEU A 89 1.62 -22.47 -11.75
CA LEU A 89 2.27 -21.83 -10.61
C LEU A 89 1.55 -20.52 -10.25
N ARG A 90 1.27 -20.33 -8.97
CA ARG A 90 0.61 -19.14 -8.43
C ARG A 90 1.54 -18.41 -7.48
N TRP A 91 1.32 -17.12 -7.36
CA TRP A 91 2.01 -16.29 -6.37
C TRP A 91 0.97 -15.67 -5.43
N THR A 92 1.35 -15.52 -4.16
CA THR A 92 0.55 -14.85 -3.14
C THR A 92 1.44 -13.95 -2.31
N LYS A 93 0.83 -12.92 -1.71
CA LYS A 93 1.53 -12.00 -0.81
C LYS A 93 0.56 -11.44 0.20
N LYS A 94 0.97 -11.32 1.46
CA LYS A 94 0.15 -10.74 2.52
C LYS A 94 0.94 -9.71 3.33
N TYR A 95 0.25 -8.65 3.75
CA TYR A 95 0.77 -7.60 4.62
C TYR A 95 -0.33 -7.12 5.57
N VAL A 96 0.03 -6.67 6.77
CA VAL A 96 -0.86 -5.87 7.61
C VAL A 96 -0.59 -4.40 7.33
N TRP A 97 -1.61 -3.65 6.91
CA TRP A 97 -1.58 -2.20 6.83
C TRP A 97 -2.20 -1.65 8.11
N ARG A 98 -1.38 -0.99 8.91
CA ARG A 98 -1.78 -0.37 10.17
C ARG A 98 -1.90 1.13 10.00
N LEU A 99 -3.10 1.63 10.21
CA LEU A 99 -3.49 3.03 10.07
C LEU A 99 -3.50 3.68 11.44
N SER A 100 -2.64 4.67 11.65
CA SER A 100 -2.61 5.45 12.90
C SER A 100 -3.58 6.64 12.86
N ALA A 101 -4.02 7.11 14.04
CA ALA A 101 -4.92 8.26 14.14
C ALA A 101 -4.35 9.54 13.51
N ASN A 102 -3.03 9.73 13.56
CA ASN A 102 -2.32 10.86 12.95
C ASN A 102 -2.18 10.79 11.42
N GLY A 103 -2.69 9.73 10.77
CA GLY A 103 -2.69 9.60 9.31
C GLY A 103 -1.43 8.97 8.70
N ARG A 104 -0.45 8.54 9.52
CA ARG A 104 0.66 7.69 9.07
C ARG A 104 0.20 6.25 8.88
N ILE A 105 0.73 5.58 7.87
CA ILE A 105 0.52 4.15 7.63
C ILE A 105 1.84 3.41 7.85
N SER A 106 1.75 2.28 8.52
CA SER A 106 2.83 1.30 8.62
C SER A 106 2.40 -0.01 7.94
N VAL A 107 3.29 -0.61 7.16
CA VAL A 107 3.06 -1.87 6.46
C VAL A 107 3.95 -2.93 7.11
N TRP A 108 3.37 -4.04 7.52
CA TRP A 108 4.02 -5.10 8.29
C TRP A 108 3.94 -6.42 7.54
N PHE A 109 5.01 -7.21 7.60
CA PHE A 109 4.94 -8.61 7.18
C PHE A 109 3.97 -9.37 8.08
N VAL A 110 3.25 -10.33 7.52
CA VAL A 110 2.36 -11.21 8.27
C VAL A 110 3.17 -12.40 8.78
N LYS A 111 2.92 -12.83 10.03
CA LYS A 111 3.56 -14.02 10.59
C LYS A 111 3.20 -15.24 9.73
N PRO A 112 4.15 -16.15 9.47
CA PRO A 112 3.83 -17.37 8.74
C PRO A 112 2.80 -18.19 9.53
N ASP A 113 1.85 -18.82 8.82
CA ASP A 113 0.78 -19.64 9.39
C ASP A 113 1.32 -20.53 10.51
N LYS A 114 0.87 -20.31 11.75
CA LYS A 114 1.04 -21.33 12.78
C LYS A 114 0.11 -22.47 12.41
N LYS A 115 0.62 -23.70 12.41
CA LYS A 115 -0.24 -24.87 12.24
C LYS A 115 -1.35 -24.78 13.31
N PRO A 116 -2.63 -24.74 12.93
CA PRO A 116 -3.69 -24.72 13.92
C PRO A 116 -3.52 -25.96 14.79
N ALA A 117 -3.56 -25.77 16.11
CA ALA A 117 -3.65 -26.90 17.02
C ALA A 117 -4.88 -27.73 16.62
N PRO A 118 -4.85 -29.08 16.71
CA PRO A 118 -6.02 -29.89 16.40
C PRO A 118 -7.22 -29.43 17.25
N GLY A 119 -8.25 -28.87 16.63
CA GLY A 119 -9.43 -28.33 17.30
C GLY A 119 -9.35 -26.85 17.74
N GLY A 120 -8.31 -26.12 17.33
CA GLY A 120 -8.20 -24.68 17.54
C GLY A 120 -9.02 -23.87 16.52
N GLU A 121 -9.52 -22.71 16.93
CA GLU A 121 -10.09 -21.71 16.04
C GLU A 121 -9.02 -21.21 15.05
N GLU A 122 -9.44 -20.77 13.85
CA GLU A 122 -8.53 -20.13 12.90
C GLU A 122 -7.97 -18.85 13.56
N GLU A 123 -6.68 -18.85 13.92
CA GLU A 123 -6.01 -17.65 14.44
C GLU A 123 -6.04 -16.55 13.36
N GLU A 124 -6.48 -15.35 13.73
CA GLU A 124 -6.41 -14.20 12.83
C GLU A 124 -4.94 -13.89 12.48
N GLU A 125 -4.72 -13.44 11.24
CA GLU A 125 -3.41 -13.07 10.72
C GLU A 125 -2.76 -11.97 11.58
N GLU A 126 -1.52 -12.18 12.02
CA GLU A 126 -0.83 -11.29 12.95
C GLU A 126 0.37 -10.60 12.27
N ALA A 127 0.61 -9.33 12.62
CA ALA A 127 1.80 -8.61 12.18
C ALA A 127 3.08 -9.19 12.82
N ASP A 128 4.15 -9.33 12.03
CA ASP A 128 5.46 -9.81 12.45
C ASP A 128 6.44 -8.65 12.66
N TYR A 129 7.12 -8.23 11.60
CA TYR A 129 8.05 -7.09 11.62
C TYR A 129 7.70 -6.04 10.55
N LEU A 130 8.08 -4.81 10.83
CA LEU A 130 7.82 -3.65 9.98
C LEU A 130 8.52 -3.81 8.63
N PHE A 131 7.77 -3.60 7.54
CA PHE A 131 8.33 -3.49 6.20
C PHE A 131 8.72 -2.04 5.90
N HIS A 132 7.77 -1.10 5.99
CA HIS A 132 8.02 0.32 5.86
C HIS A 132 6.86 1.15 6.42
N GLU A 133 7.11 2.43 6.65
CA GLU A 133 6.08 3.44 6.90
C GLU A 133 6.02 4.42 5.74
N PHE A 134 4.84 5.02 5.54
CA PHE A 134 4.68 6.11 4.60
C PHE A 134 3.65 7.12 5.08
N ASP A 135 3.82 8.35 4.64
CA ASP A 135 2.95 9.47 4.95
C ASP A 135 2.53 10.22 3.68
N PHE A 136 1.40 10.91 3.79
CA PHE A 136 0.83 11.73 2.73
C PHE A 136 1.38 13.17 2.77
N ALA A 137 2.20 13.48 3.78
CA ALA A 137 2.76 14.79 4.04
C ALA A 137 4.10 14.95 3.30
N SER A 138 4.05 15.29 2.01
CA SER A 138 5.16 16.02 1.37
C SER A 138 4.72 16.56 0.01
N THR A 139 4.18 17.79 0.03
CA THR A 139 4.61 18.73 -1.02
C THR A 139 6.12 18.73 -0.99
N PRO A 140 6.83 18.51 -2.11
CA PRO A 140 8.26 18.74 -2.13
C PRO A 140 8.45 20.23 -1.82
N SER A 141 8.77 20.56 -0.57
CA SER A 141 9.43 21.82 -0.28
C SER A 141 10.66 21.81 -1.17
N SER A 142 10.87 22.90 -1.89
CA SER A 142 11.91 23.06 -2.90
C SER A 142 13.35 22.88 -2.36
N ASP A 143 13.49 22.55 -1.08
CA ASP A 143 14.75 22.35 -0.35
C ASP A 143 14.99 20.89 0.10
N SER A 144 14.07 19.96 -0.16
CA SER A 144 14.35 18.53 0.04
C SER A 144 15.01 17.96 -1.21
N ASN A 145 16.19 17.37 -1.02
CA ASN A 145 17.00 16.79 -2.08
C ASN A 145 16.17 15.76 -2.88
N SER A 146 15.69 16.12 -4.08
CA SER A 146 14.74 15.33 -4.87
C SER A 146 15.26 13.94 -5.26
N ALA A 147 16.54 13.66 -5.02
CA ALA A 147 17.19 12.36 -5.20
C ALA A 147 16.85 11.34 -4.09
N GLU A 148 16.22 11.77 -2.98
CA GLU A 148 15.92 10.89 -1.85
C GLU A 148 14.60 10.12 -2.00
N PHE A 149 13.73 10.49 -2.93
CA PHE A 149 12.45 9.80 -3.08
C PHE A 149 12.24 9.33 -4.50
N VAL A 150 11.48 8.24 -4.65
CA VAL A 150 11.03 7.79 -5.96
C VAL A 150 9.70 8.47 -6.30
N ALA A 151 9.54 8.82 -7.57
CA ALA A 151 8.28 9.34 -8.06
C ALA A 151 7.20 8.25 -7.99
N PRO A 152 6.01 8.56 -7.44
CA PRO A 152 4.90 7.63 -7.49
C PRO A 152 4.46 7.43 -8.94
N PRO A 153 4.06 6.20 -9.32
CA PRO A 153 3.47 5.95 -10.62
C PRO A 153 2.09 6.62 -10.71
N THR A 154 1.67 6.95 -11.93
CA THR A 154 0.32 7.49 -12.17
C THR A 154 -0.72 6.38 -11.98
N PRO A 155 -1.72 6.55 -11.07
CA PRO A 155 -2.78 5.56 -10.92
C PRO A 155 -3.61 5.42 -12.20
N PRO A 156 -4.11 4.21 -12.52
CA PRO A 156 -4.94 3.98 -13.70
C PRO A 156 -6.09 4.99 -13.83
N GLU A 157 -6.40 5.40 -15.05
CA GLU A 157 -7.62 6.16 -15.32
C GLU A 157 -8.85 5.28 -15.11
N VAL A 158 -9.92 5.91 -14.63
CA VAL A 158 -11.16 5.20 -14.29
C VAL A 158 -12.15 5.41 -15.42
N GLN A 159 -12.54 4.32 -16.07
CA GLN A 159 -13.51 4.36 -17.16
C GLN A 159 -14.93 4.48 -16.58
N GLY A 160 -15.84 5.14 -17.32
CA GLY A 160 -17.25 5.20 -16.96
C GLY A 160 -17.62 6.21 -15.87
N LEU A 161 -16.71 7.12 -15.49
CA LEU A 161 -17.07 8.26 -14.65
C LEU A 161 -18.11 9.14 -15.32
N ALA A 162 -19.02 9.70 -14.51
CA ALA A 162 -20.04 10.61 -15.01
C ALA A 162 -19.40 11.83 -15.70
N ARG A 163 -20.06 12.34 -16.74
CA ARG A 163 -19.55 13.51 -17.46
C ARG A 163 -19.45 14.70 -16.49
N GLY A 164 -18.25 15.25 -16.36
CA GLY A 164 -17.96 16.36 -15.44
C GLY A 164 -17.43 15.93 -14.07
N SER A 165 -17.32 14.63 -13.79
CA SER A 165 -16.62 14.15 -12.59
C SER A 165 -15.17 14.61 -12.59
N THR A 166 -14.73 15.21 -11.50
CA THR A 166 -13.33 15.56 -11.28
C THR A 166 -12.66 14.51 -10.39
N THR A 167 -11.35 14.31 -10.61
CA THR A 167 -10.55 13.43 -9.74
C THR A 167 -9.27 14.14 -9.34
N LYS A 168 -8.73 13.77 -8.16
CA LYS A 168 -7.45 14.25 -7.65
C LYS A 168 -6.53 13.06 -7.41
N VAL A 169 -5.24 13.26 -7.65
CA VAL A 169 -4.20 12.29 -7.26
C VAL A 169 -3.52 12.76 -5.98
N ILE A 170 -3.47 11.88 -5.00
CA ILE A 170 -2.80 12.11 -3.71
C ILE A 170 -1.62 11.14 -3.62
N ALA A 171 -0.43 11.69 -3.39
CA ALA A 171 0.79 10.91 -3.29
C ALA A 171 1.19 10.68 -1.84
N ALA A 172 1.85 9.55 -1.58
CA ALA A 172 2.45 9.24 -0.30
C ALA A 172 3.81 8.57 -0.51
N ARG A 173 4.74 8.73 0.42
CA ARG A 173 6.12 8.23 0.25
C ARG A 173 6.70 7.70 1.55
N GLY A 174 7.65 6.80 1.42
CA GLY A 174 8.38 6.21 2.53
C GLY A 174 9.75 5.71 2.09
N ASN A 175 10.70 5.71 3.00
CA ASN A 175 12.03 5.13 2.80
C ASN A 175 12.38 4.26 4.00
N HIS A 176 13.07 3.16 3.77
CA HIS A 176 13.60 2.30 4.82
C HIS A 176 14.97 1.76 4.40
N LEU A 177 16.00 1.99 5.21
CA LEU A 177 17.30 1.37 5.03
C LEU A 177 17.28 0.01 5.73
N CYS A 178 17.38 -1.07 4.96
CA CYS A 178 17.50 -2.42 5.50
C CYS A 178 18.93 -2.90 5.28
N ILE A 179 19.73 -2.88 6.35
CA ILE A 179 21.15 -3.24 6.36
C ILE A 179 21.95 -2.39 5.34
N ASN A 180 22.09 -2.87 4.10
CA ASN A 180 22.85 -2.22 3.03
C ASN A 180 22.00 -1.88 1.80
N ASP A 181 20.69 -2.14 1.87
CA ASP A 181 19.77 -1.95 0.76
C ASP A 181 18.79 -0.82 1.10
N MET A 182 18.79 0.23 0.28
CA MET A 182 17.83 1.32 0.39
C MET A 182 16.52 0.92 -0.29
N TYR A 183 15.45 0.80 0.50
CA TYR A 183 14.10 0.61 0.02
C TYR A 183 13.43 1.98 -0.07
N ARG A 184 13.07 2.39 -1.28
CA ARG A 184 12.27 3.60 -1.54
C ARG A 184 10.90 3.19 -2.03
N THR A 185 9.86 3.76 -1.44
CA THR A 185 8.47 3.42 -1.73
C THR A 185 7.66 4.68 -1.96
N ALA A 186 6.81 4.64 -2.98
CA ALA A 186 5.89 5.71 -3.27
C ALA A 186 4.55 5.14 -3.70
N TYR A 187 3.48 5.81 -3.25
CA TYR A 187 2.11 5.49 -3.54
C TYR A 187 1.44 6.69 -4.20
N ALA A 188 0.44 6.41 -5.04
CA ALA A 188 -0.50 7.39 -5.50
C ALA A 188 -1.91 6.82 -5.49
N PHE A 189 -2.87 7.63 -5.04
CA PHE A 189 -4.28 7.28 -4.94
C PHE A 189 -5.06 8.29 -5.77
N ARG A 190 -5.85 7.80 -6.73
CA ARG A 190 -6.81 8.63 -7.46
C ARG A 190 -8.14 8.59 -6.72
N VAL A 191 -8.63 9.76 -6.36
CA VAL A 191 -9.88 9.91 -5.63
C VAL A 191 -10.86 10.83 -6.33
N ASP A 192 -12.14 10.59 -6.10
CA ASP A 192 -13.20 11.51 -6.49
C ASP A 192 -13.34 12.67 -5.49
N GLU A 193 -14.36 13.51 -5.69
CA GLU A 193 -14.67 14.64 -4.82
C GLU A 193 -15.12 14.22 -3.41
N SER A 194 -15.62 12.99 -3.25
CA SER A 194 -16.00 12.42 -1.95
C SER A 194 -14.82 11.84 -1.18
N GLY A 195 -13.67 11.65 -1.83
CA GLY A 195 -12.49 10.99 -1.28
C GLY A 195 -12.48 9.48 -1.42
N GLU A 196 -13.39 8.92 -2.22
CA GLU A 196 -13.42 7.51 -2.56
C GLU A 196 -12.20 7.16 -3.42
N VAL A 197 -11.42 6.16 -3.03
CA VAL A 197 -10.30 5.66 -3.85
C VAL A 197 -10.86 4.93 -5.06
N LEU A 198 -10.64 5.49 -6.24
CA LEU A 198 -11.11 4.92 -7.51
C LEU A 198 -10.07 4.01 -8.16
N SER A 199 -8.79 4.33 -7.98
CA SER A 199 -7.64 3.52 -8.41
C SER A 199 -6.42 3.93 -7.61
N TRP A 200 -5.43 3.06 -7.53
CA TRP A 200 -4.18 3.40 -6.85
C TRP A 200 -3.00 2.68 -7.48
N ALA A 201 -1.81 3.13 -7.12
CA ALA A 201 -0.58 2.57 -7.64
C ALA A 201 0.53 2.69 -6.59
N SER A 202 1.49 1.77 -6.65
CA SER A 202 2.69 1.82 -5.82
C SER A 202 3.94 1.54 -6.64
N ARG A 203 5.07 2.08 -6.20
CA ARG A 203 6.39 1.75 -6.73
C ARG A 203 7.35 1.50 -5.60
N HIS A 204 8.06 0.38 -5.68
CA HIS A 204 9.11 0.01 -4.75
C HIS A 204 10.42 -0.12 -5.51
N VAL A 205 11.41 0.69 -5.15
CA VAL A 205 12.75 0.62 -5.70
C VAL A 205 13.72 0.20 -4.60
N VAL A 206 14.48 -0.86 -4.87
CA VAL A 206 15.51 -1.36 -3.97
C VAL A 206 16.86 -1.16 -4.63
N ARG A 207 17.75 -0.43 -3.96
CA ARG A 207 19.13 -0.18 -4.40
C ARG A 207 20.11 -0.57 -3.31
N GLY A 208 21.03 -1.47 -3.63
CA GLY A 208 22.14 -1.84 -2.77
C GLY A 208 23.24 -2.54 -3.56
N PRO A 209 24.37 -2.91 -2.92
CA PRO A 209 25.55 -3.42 -3.63
C PRO A 209 25.31 -4.67 -4.49
N ARG A 210 24.27 -5.45 -4.17
CA ARG A 210 23.90 -6.69 -4.88
C ARG A 210 22.43 -6.72 -5.29
N LYS A 211 21.69 -5.62 -5.11
CA LYS A 211 20.26 -5.55 -5.39
C LYS A 211 19.94 -4.30 -6.19
N GLY A 212 19.25 -4.51 -7.31
CA GLY A 212 18.68 -3.46 -8.12
C GLY A 212 17.34 -3.91 -8.62
N GLN A 213 16.27 -3.53 -7.93
CA GLN A 213 14.90 -3.91 -8.29
C GLN A 213 14.01 -2.68 -8.36
N ASP A 214 13.10 -2.67 -9.33
CA ASP A 214 12.07 -1.66 -9.53
C ASP A 214 10.75 -2.38 -9.81
N ILE A 215 9.83 -2.27 -8.85
CA ILE A 215 8.53 -2.93 -8.86
C ILE A 215 7.47 -1.85 -8.95
N VAL A 216 6.67 -1.87 -10.01
CA VAL A 216 5.51 -0.99 -10.16
C VAL A 216 4.24 -1.82 -10.06
N ASN A 217 3.29 -1.37 -9.25
CA ASN A 217 1.98 -2.00 -9.09
C ASN A 217 0.89 -1.00 -9.46
N LEU A 218 -0.05 -1.43 -10.30
CA LEU A 218 -1.21 -0.65 -10.71
C LEU A 218 -2.46 -1.40 -10.29
N TYR A 219 -3.35 -0.70 -9.59
CA TYR A 219 -4.58 -1.25 -9.04
C TYR A 219 -5.79 -0.52 -9.60
N SER A 220 -6.69 -1.27 -10.23
CA SER A 220 -7.97 -0.77 -10.72
C SER A 220 -9.12 -1.55 -10.11
N ARG A 221 -10.31 -0.95 -10.03
CA ARG A 221 -11.51 -1.68 -9.61
C ARG A 221 -11.74 -2.88 -10.53
N ALA A 222 -12.17 -4.01 -9.98
CA ALA A 222 -12.71 -5.09 -10.79
C ALA A 222 -13.94 -4.57 -11.55
N ILE A 223 -14.03 -4.90 -12.84
CA ILE A 223 -15.19 -4.60 -13.70
C ILE A 223 -16.29 -5.61 -13.40
#